data_AF-A0A2V9JTD4-F1
#
_entry.id   AF-A0A2V9JTD4-F1
#
_cell.length_a   1.000
_cell.length_b   1.000
_cell.length_c   1.000
_cell.angle_alpha   90.00
_cell.angle_beta   90.00
_cell.angle_gamma   90.00
#
_symmetry.space_group_name_H-M   'P 1'
#
loop_
_entity.id
_entity.type
_entity.pdbx_description
1 polymer ?
#
loop_
_entity_poly.entity_id
_entity_poly.type
_entity_poly.pdbx_seq_one_letter_code
_entity_poly.pdbx_strand_id
1 'polypeptide(L)'
;MAIRIPQIVVTWLAALLLVSLTLVRAEEPKPPPFAPGETLTYDVNWSVFRAGEVVATLRKARDGPADGYEVETTAHSQGFASLLFKVQNKFVSLFDPETVCSRQISKKVNEGRRRRDIRIVFDAPRRLAILDERDLADPNAAPKHAENEIPACVQDVVAAFYFVRNQPLEVGQKLALSVNDGSKTREVTAEVQTRERIETPLGSRMAFRLEPKVFGALYKRKGRMLVWFSDDGQRLPLKIKAMISVGAVTGTLKSVTWDAALAHPSNP
;
A
#
# COMPACT_ATOMS: atom_id res chain seq x y z
N MET A 1 -47.43 -73.35 3.81
CA MET A 1 -48.23 -72.12 3.76
C MET A 1 -47.27 -70.96 3.56
N ALA A 2 -47.38 -70.26 2.41
CA ALA A 2 -46.60 -69.09 1.97
C ALA A 2 -45.07 -69.29 1.80
N ILE A 3 -44.33 -68.76 0.81
CA ILE A 3 -44.54 -67.88 -0.35
C ILE A 3 -43.30 -68.12 -1.27
N ARG A 4 -43.48 -68.02 -2.60
CA ARG A 4 -42.42 -68.05 -3.64
C ARG A 4 -41.50 -66.81 -3.56
N ILE A 5 -40.25 -66.90 -4.07
CA ILE A 5 -39.68 -66.12 -5.21
C ILE A 5 -38.14 -66.35 -5.31
N PRO A 6 -37.55 -66.29 -6.52
CA PRO A 6 -36.32 -66.99 -6.92
C PRO A 6 -35.09 -66.08 -7.21
N GLN A 7 -33.97 -66.75 -7.54
CA GLN A 7 -32.73 -66.33 -8.26
C GLN A 7 -32.44 -64.84 -8.50
N ILE A 8 -31.19 -64.38 -8.23
CA ILE A 8 -30.29 -63.66 -9.16
C ILE A 8 -28.93 -63.35 -8.48
N VAL A 9 -27.87 -63.97 -9.04
CA VAL A 9 -26.54 -63.44 -9.40
C VAL A 9 -26.09 -62.13 -8.75
N VAL A 10 -24.96 -62.13 -8.04
CA VAL A 10 -23.86 -61.16 -8.29
C VAL A 10 -22.52 -61.82 -7.94
N THR A 11 -21.68 -61.94 -8.96
CA THR A 11 -20.32 -62.47 -8.94
C THR A 11 -19.35 -61.30 -9.17
N TRP A 12 -18.23 -61.29 -8.44
CA TRP A 12 -16.96 -60.57 -8.68
C TRP A 12 -16.94 -59.03 -8.51
N LEU A 13 -16.10 -58.51 -7.60
CA LEU A 13 -14.74 -58.02 -7.89
C LEU A 13 -14.24 -57.13 -6.75
N ALA A 14 -12.98 -57.34 -6.40
CA ALA A 14 -12.17 -56.47 -5.56
C ALA A 14 -12.19 -55.03 -6.09
N ALA A 15 -13.03 -54.18 -5.51
CA ALA A 15 -12.89 -52.74 -5.64
C ALA A 15 -11.96 -52.27 -4.51
N LEU A 16 -10.68 -52.15 -4.84
CA LEU A 16 -9.72 -51.38 -4.06
C LEU A 16 -10.38 -50.04 -3.67
N LEU A 17 -10.60 -49.83 -2.38
CA LEU A 17 -10.73 -48.49 -1.82
C LEU A 17 -9.35 -47.83 -1.93
N LEU A 18 -9.02 -47.31 -3.12
CA LEU A 18 -8.04 -46.25 -3.25
C LEU A 18 -8.70 -45.00 -2.67
N VAL A 19 -8.59 -44.85 -1.35
CA VAL A 19 -8.71 -43.54 -0.72
C VAL A 19 -7.52 -42.74 -1.26
N SER A 20 -7.74 -42.02 -2.34
CA SER A 20 -6.82 -40.99 -2.81
C SER A 20 -6.72 -39.96 -1.69
N LEU A 21 -5.69 -40.10 -0.86
CA LEU A 21 -5.21 -39.03 0.01
C LEU A 21 -4.79 -37.89 -0.92
N THR A 22 -5.73 -37.01 -1.29
CA THR A 22 -5.37 -35.72 -1.83
C THR A 22 -4.67 -35.00 -0.69
N LEU A 23 -3.33 -35.07 -0.69
CA LEU A 23 -2.50 -34.12 0.03
C LEU A 23 -3.03 -32.73 -0.36
N VAL A 24 -3.81 -32.12 0.53
CA VAL A 24 -4.09 -30.69 0.47
C VAL A 24 -2.73 -30.07 0.63
N ARG A 25 -2.09 -29.78 -0.51
CA ARG A 25 -0.83 -29.06 -0.53
C ARG A 25 -1.19 -27.69 0.02
N ALA A 26 -0.78 -27.41 1.27
CA ALA A 26 -0.86 -26.08 1.82
C ALA A 26 -0.20 -25.17 0.78
N GLU A 27 -0.98 -24.27 0.20
CA GLU A 27 -0.48 -23.33 -0.80
C GLU A 27 0.57 -22.49 -0.08
N GLU A 28 1.83 -22.60 -0.52
CA GLU A 28 2.91 -21.81 0.07
C GLU A 28 2.50 -20.33 -0.04
N PRO A 29 2.61 -19.54 1.04
CA PRO A 29 2.21 -18.16 1.02
C PRO A 29 2.97 -17.46 -0.11
N LYS A 30 2.23 -16.98 -1.11
CA LYS A 30 2.81 -16.29 -2.26
C LYS A 30 3.60 -15.09 -1.74
N PRO A 31 4.89 -14.95 -2.10
CA PRO A 31 5.67 -13.82 -1.64
C PRO A 31 5.01 -12.51 -2.08
N PRO A 32 5.13 -11.43 -1.27
CA PRO A 32 4.62 -10.13 -1.65
C PRO A 32 5.27 -9.69 -2.98
N PRO A 33 4.57 -8.90 -3.80
CA PRO A 33 5.04 -8.51 -5.14
C PRO A 33 6.09 -7.37 -5.08
N PHE A 34 6.70 -7.17 -3.92
CA PHE A 34 7.70 -6.16 -3.59
C PHE A 34 8.71 -6.76 -2.62
N ALA A 35 9.96 -6.30 -2.68
CA ALA A 35 11.00 -6.74 -1.76
C ALA A 35 12.01 -5.62 -1.50
N PRO A 36 12.77 -5.69 -0.39
CA PRO A 36 13.89 -4.79 -0.12
C PRO A 36 14.85 -4.66 -1.31
N GLY A 37 15.31 -3.43 -1.56
CA GLY A 37 16.12 -3.06 -2.72
C GLY A 37 15.33 -2.36 -3.82
N GLU A 38 13.99 -2.46 -3.82
CA GLU A 38 13.15 -1.76 -4.78
C GLU A 38 13.15 -0.23 -4.55
N THR A 39 13.34 0.53 -5.62
CA THR A 39 13.10 1.97 -5.65
C THR A 39 12.17 2.34 -6.80
N LEU A 40 11.09 3.05 -6.46
CA LEU A 40 10.10 3.59 -7.40
C LEU A 40 10.27 5.11 -7.50
N THR A 41 10.54 5.60 -8.71
CA THR A 41 10.66 7.05 -8.97
C THR A 41 9.51 7.51 -9.83
N TYR A 42 8.87 8.61 -9.45
CA TYR A 42 7.72 9.21 -10.14
C TYR A 42 8.03 10.63 -10.55
N ASP A 43 7.74 10.98 -11.81
CA ASP A 43 7.63 12.38 -12.20
C ASP A 43 6.24 12.90 -11.81
N VAL A 44 6.21 14.06 -11.15
CA VAL A 44 4.98 14.71 -10.68
C VAL A 44 4.67 15.92 -11.54
N ASN A 45 3.44 15.97 -12.05
CA ASN A 45 2.90 17.10 -12.80
C ASN A 45 1.73 17.74 -12.03
N TRP A 46 1.65 19.06 -12.06
CA TRP A 46 0.47 19.83 -11.63
C TRP A 46 -0.22 20.38 -12.88
N SER A 47 -1.37 19.82 -13.19
CA SER A 47 -2.07 19.98 -14.45
C SER A 47 -1.13 19.63 -15.62
N VAL A 48 -0.69 20.61 -16.40
CA VAL A 48 0.22 20.41 -17.54
C VAL A 48 1.68 20.74 -17.22
N PHE A 49 1.97 21.27 -16.02
CA PHE A 49 3.30 21.73 -15.65
C PHE A 49 4.03 20.66 -14.85
N ARG A 50 5.32 20.43 -15.16
CA ARG A 50 6.19 19.62 -14.31
C ARG A 50 6.32 20.28 -12.94
N ALA A 51 5.97 19.54 -11.90
CA ALA A 51 5.85 20.05 -10.55
C ALA A 51 6.90 19.49 -9.58
N GLY A 52 7.42 18.28 -9.83
CA GLY A 52 8.39 17.67 -8.93
C GLY A 52 8.67 16.21 -9.23
N GLU A 53 9.22 15.54 -8.22
CA GLU A 53 9.52 14.12 -8.24
C GLU A 53 9.21 13.50 -6.88
N VAL A 54 8.82 12.23 -6.89
CA VAL A 54 8.66 11.40 -5.70
C VAL A 54 9.53 10.16 -5.85
N VAL A 55 10.27 9.80 -4.81
CA VAL A 55 11.09 8.59 -4.77
C VAL A 55 10.69 7.79 -3.55
N ALA A 56 10.36 6.51 -3.72
CA ALA A 56 10.08 5.57 -2.65
C ALA A 56 11.07 4.41 -2.71
N THR A 57 11.84 4.19 -1.64
CA THR A 57 12.81 3.11 -1.55
C THR A 57 12.44 2.17 -0.42
N LEU A 58 12.23 0.90 -0.75
CA LEU A 58 11.93 -0.19 0.18
C LEU A 58 13.22 -0.86 0.65
N ARG A 59 13.35 -1.02 1.96
CA ARG A 59 14.51 -1.62 2.64
C ARG A 59 14.03 -2.55 3.74
N LYS A 60 14.93 -3.40 4.23
CA LYS A 60 14.76 -3.98 5.56
C LYS A 60 14.93 -2.89 6.61
N ALA A 61 14.12 -2.94 7.66
CA ALA A 61 14.25 -2.07 8.81
C ALA A 61 15.63 -2.27 9.43
N ARG A 62 16.35 -1.16 9.66
CA ARG A 62 17.68 -1.21 10.29
C ARG A 62 17.58 -1.29 11.82
N ASP A 63 16.56 -0.64 12.39
CA ASP A 63 16.33 -0.51 13.82
C ASP A 63 14.91 -1.02 14.17
N GLY A 64 14.81 -2.09 14.95
CA GLY A 64 13.54 -2.74 15.33
C GLY A 64 13.63 -4.28 15.30
N PRO A 65 12.50 -5.01 15.45
CA PRO A 65 12.49 -6.45 15.19
C PRO A 65 13.00 -6.68 13.76
N ALA A 66 14.00 -7.56 13.61
CA ALA A 66 14.82 -7.76 12.40
C ALA A 66 14.04 -8.10 11.12
N ASP A 67 12.72 -8.25 11.21
CA ASP A 67 11.83 -8.72 10.16
C ASP A 67 10.97 -7.60 9.54
N GLY A 68 11.08 -6.35 10.01
CA GLY A 68 10.27 -5.24 9.47
C GLY A 68 10.73 -4.74 8.10
N TYR A 69 9.80 -4.22 7.30
CA TYR A 69 10.07 -3.48 6.07
C TYR A 69 9.94 -1.97 6.30
N GLU A 70 10.90 -1.21 5.79
CA GLU A 70 10.94 0.25 5.86
C GLU A 70 10.86 0.84 4.45
N VAL A 71 9.91 1.75 4.24
CA VAL A 71 9.80 2.53 3.01
C VAL A 71 10.10 3.99 3.31
N GLU A 72 11.23 4.46 2.80
CA GLU A 72 11.56 5.88 2.76
C GLU A 72 10.97 6.51 1.50
N THR A 73 10.07 7.46 1.66
CA THR A 73 9.46 8.22 0.55
C THR A 73 9.85 9.69 0.65
N THR A 74 10.50 10.22 -0.38
CA THR A 74 10.79 11.65 -0.52
C THR A 74 9.95 12.27 -1.62
N ALA A 75 9.56 13.53 -1.43
CA ALA A 75 8.85 14.30 -2.44
C ALA A 75 9.42 15.72 -2.49
N HIS A 76 9.87 16.16 -3.65
CA HIS A 76 10.40 17.52 -3.83
C HIS A 76 9.78 18.21 -5.04
N SER A 77 9.38 19.47 -4.84
CA SER A 77 8.97 20.35 -5.93
C SER A 77 10.18 20.73 -6.80
N GLN A 78 9.99 20.84 -8.11
CA GLN A 78 11.02 21.25 -9.07
C GLN A 78 10.54 22.42 -9.94
N GLY A 79 11.50 23.13 -10.55
CA GLY A 79 11.24 24.18 -11.53
C GLY A 79 10.31 25.29 -11.03
N PHE A 80 9.43 25.78 -11.91
CA PHE A 80 8.49 26.86 -11.60
C PHE A 80 7.52 26.52 -10.46
N ALA A 81 7.14 25.25 -10.29
CA ALA A 81 6.29 24.85 -9.18
C ALA A 81 6.96 25.08 -7.82
N SER A 82 8.29 24.94 -7.72
CA SER A 82 9.03 25.21 -6.48
C SER A 82 9.07 26.70 -6.10
N LEU A 83 8.94 27.59 -7.09
CA LEU A 83 8.87 29.05 -6.87
C LEU A 83 7.50 29.46 -6.30
N LEU A 84 6.42 28.76 -6.70
CA LEU A 84 5.07 29.02 -6.20
C LEU A 84 4.77 28.28 -4.89
N PHE A 85 5.13 27.00 -4.82
CA PHE A 85 4.83 26.12 -3.69
C PHE A 85 5.99 25.14 -3.47
N LYS A 86 6.99 25.56 -2.68
CA LYS A 86 8.10 24.69 -2.28
C LYS A 86 7.58 23.52 -1.45
N VAL A 87 7.83 22.30 -1.94
CA VAL A 87 7.55 21.05 -1.23
C VAL A 87 8.86 20.29 -1.05
N GLN A 88 9.13 19.83 0.16
CA GLN A 88 10.23 18.94 0.50
C GLN A 88 9.79 18.04 1.67
N ASN A 89 9.16 16.92 1.32
CA ASN A 89 8.66 15.97 2.31
C ASN A 89 9.56 14.74 2.36
N LYS A 90 9.67 14.14 3.55
CA LYS A 90 10.30 12.83 3.76
C LYS A 90 9.45 12.04 4.74
N PHE A 91 8.88 10.93 4.28
CA PHE A 91 8.16 9.98 5.11
C PHE A 91 8.99 8.71 5.23
N VAL A 92 8.95 8.08 6.40
CA VAL A 92 9.58 6.78 6.67
C VAL A 92 8.52 5.93 7.36
N SER A 93 7.99 4.94 6.64
CA SER A 93 6.99 4.01 7.15
C SER A 93 7.64 2.66 7.43
N LEU A 94 7.37 2.11 8.60
CA LEU A 94 7.82 0.80 9.06
C LEU A 94 6.59 -0.09 9.23
N PHE A 95 6.56 -1.23 8.55
CA PHE A 95 5.46 -2.19 8.61
C PHE A 95 5.96 -3.64 8.60
N ASP A 96 5.05 -4.52 8.99
CA ASP A 96 5.24 -5.97 8.94
C ASP A 96 5.15 -6.50 7.49
N PRO A 97 6.13 -7.28 6.99
CA PRO A 97 6.19 -7.65 5.57
C PRO A 97 5.09 -8.61 5.11
N GLU A 98 4.54 -9.42 6.02
CA GLU A 98 3.52 -10.42 5.69
C GLU A 98 2.12 -9.78 5.76
N THR A 99 1.84 -9.12 6.89
CA THR A 99 0.52 -8.56 7.18
C THR A 99 0.33 -7.14 6.66
N VAL A 100 1.43 -6.44 6.37
CA VAL A 100 1.45 -5.01 5.99
C VAL A 100 0.79 -4.12 7.05
N CYS A 101 0.79 -4.56 8.32
CA CYS A 101 0.36 -3.73 9.44
C CYS A 101 1.49 -2.75 9.80
N SER A 102 1.15 -1.47 9.91
CA SER A 102 2.10 -0.44 10.28
C SER A 102 2.53 -0.59 11.73
N ARG A 103 3.81 -0.37 11.98
CA ARG A 103 4.42 -0.29 13.31
C ARG A 103 4.78 1.15 13.66
N GLN A 104 5.22 1.93 12.66
CA GLN A 104 5.55 3.34 12.84
C GLN A 104 5.50 4.09 11.51
N ILE A 105 5.14 5.38 11.56
CA ILE A 105 5.46 6.32 10.49
C ILE A 105 6.06 7.61 11.05
N SER A 106 7.15 8.07 10.44
CA SER A 106 7.75 9.38 10.69
C SER A 106 7.58 10.26 9.45
N LYS A 107 7.14 11.51 9.62
CA LYS A 107 6.84 12.45 8.54
C LYS A 107 7.51 13.79 8.82
N LYS A 108 8.49 14.14 8.00
CA LYS A 108 9.01 15.51 7.90
C LYS A 108 8.31 16.19 6.74
N VAL A 109 7.48 17.19 7.05
CA VAL A 109 6.72 17.95 6.06
C VAL A 109 7.31 19.35 5.97
N ASN A 110 7.65 19.79 4.76
CA ASN A 110 8.08 21.15 4.47
C ASN A 110 7.40 21.65 3.20
N GLU A 111 6.26 22.31 3.38
CA GLU A 111 5.36 22.77 2.32
C GLU A 111 5.11 24.27 2.47
N GLY A 112 6.01 25.08 1.91
CA GLY A 112 5.99 26.54 2.04
C GLY A 112 6.03 26.99 3.50
N ARG A 113 4.90 27.52 4.00
CA ARG A 113 4.77 27.98 5.39
C ARG A 113 4.53 26.85 6.39
N ARG A 114 4.11 25.67 5.93
CA ARG A 114 3.82 24.53 6.79
C ARG A 114 5.07 23.68 6.96
N ARG A 115 5.63 23.67 8.16
CA ARG A 115 6.76 22.80 8.54
C ARG A 115 6.36 21.99 9.75
N ARG A 116 6.43 20.65 9.64
CA ARG A 116 6.01 19.73 10.70
C ARG A 116 6.97 18.55 10.80
N ASP A 117 7.23 18.13 12.03
CA ASP A 117 7.81 16.83 12.32
C ASP A 117 6.76 16.01 13.06
N ILE A 118 6.38 14.86 12.51
CA ILE A 118 5.31 14.02 13.02
C ILE A 118 5.83 12.60 13.15
N ARG A 119 5.63 11.97 14.31
CA ARG A 119 5.88 10.55 14.53
C ARG A 119 4.60 9.90 15.03
N ILE A 120 4.27 8.75 14.49
CA ILE A 120 3.15 7.94 14.95
C ILE A 120 3.67 6.53 15.18
N VAL A 121 3.48 6.01 16.39
CA VAL A 121 3.78 4.61 16.75
C VAL A 121 2.46 3.86 16.89
N PHE A 122 2.38 2.68 16.27
CA PHE A 122 1.22 1.81 16.35
C PHE A 122 1.53 0.65 17.30
N ASP A 123 1.07 0.78 18.55
CA ASP A 123 1.24 -0.21 19.61
C ASP A 123 0.12 -1.25 19.48
N ALA A 124 0.39 -2.33 18.74
CA ALA A 124 -0.57 -3.41 18.51
C ALA A 124 -1.00 -4.12 19.81
N PRO A 125 -0.10 -4.45 20.77
CA PRO A 125 -0.49 -5.02 22.07
C PRO A 125 -1.47 -4.13 22.86
N ARG A 126 -1.21 -2.82 22.94
CA ARG A 126 -2.08 -1.87 23.65
C ARG A 126 -3.27 -1.40 22.81
N ARG A 127 -3.29 -1.70 21.50
CA ARG A 127 -4.29 -1.20 20.52
C ARG A 127 -4.35 0.33 20.47
N LEU A 128 -3.19 0.98 20.46
CA LEU A 128 -3.09 2.44 20.43
C LEU A 128 -2.22 2.94 19.27
N ALA A 129 -2.66 4.03 18.63
CA ALA A 129 -1.78 4.91 17.86
C ALA A 129 -1.35 6.07 18.77
N ILE A 130 -0.05 6.29 18.86
CA ILE A 130 0.57 7.32 19.70
C ILE A 130 1.21 8.35 18.77
N LEU A 131 0.63 9.55 18.71
CA LEU A 131 1.08 10.68 17.92
C LEU A 131 1.97 11.61 18.75
N ASP A 132 3.13 11.95 18.21
CA ASP A 132 3.94 13.09 18.61
C ASP A 132 4.14 14.03 17.40
N GLU A 133 3.72 15.29 17.52
CA GLU A 133 3.84 16.31 16.46
C GLU A 133 4.52 17.58 16.99
N ARG A 134 5.46 18.12 16.21
CA ARG A 134 6.09 19.43 16.43
C ARG A 134 5.82 20.37 15.27
N ASP A 135 5.41 21.60 15.57
CA ASP A 135 5.38 22.68 14.59
C ASP A 135 6.78 23.28 14.45
N LEU A 136 7.41 23.06 13.31
CA LEU A 136 8.73 23.64 13.01
C LEU A 136 8.63 25.02 12.35
N ALA A 137 7.42 25.47 12.01
CA ALA A 137 7.17 26.80 11.49
C ALA A 137 6.95 27.84 12.59
N ASP A 138 6.50 27.41 13.77
CA ASP A 138 6.32 28.23 14.97
C ASP A 138 7.13 27.66 16.14
N PRO A 139 8.30 28.24 16.49
CA PRO A 139 9.15 27.73 17.56
C PRO A 139 8.52 27.84 18.96
N ASN A 140 7.44 28.64 19.12
CA ASN A 140 6.75 28.81 20.40
C ASN A 140 5.56 27.84 20.56
N ALA A 141 5.19 27.11 19.51
CA ALA A 141 4.10 26.15 19.58
C ALA A 141 4.49 24.95 20.45
N ALA A 142 3.65 24.63 21.43
CA ALA A 142 3.84 23.45 22.27
C ALA A 142 3.81 22.16 21.42
N PRO A 143 4.67 21.17 21.70
CA PRO A 143 4.55 19.84 21.10
C PRO A 143 3.17 19.26 21.37
N LYS A 144 2.61 18.59 20.37
CA LYS A 144 1.33 17.90 20.48
C LYS A 144 1.58 16.42 20.70
N HIS A 145 0.94 15.87 21.73
CA HIS A 145 0.89 14.44 22.00
C HIS A 145 -0.57 13.98 21.99
N ALA A 146 -0.88 12.84 21.39
CA ALA A 146 -2.22 12.25 21.43
C ALA A 146 -2.16 10.74 21.30
N GLU A 147 -3.04 10.05 22.01
CA GLU A 147 -3.27 8.61 21.83
C GLU A 147 -4.69 8.38 21.31
N ASN A 148 -4.86 7.44 20.40
CA ASN A 148 -6.18 7.01 19.95
C ASN A 148 -6.23 5.51 19.72
N GLU A 149 -7.39 4.90 19.96
CA GLU A 149 -7.60 3.47 19.74
C GLU A 149 -7.42 3.09 18.25
N ILE A 150 -6.86 1.90 18.04
CA ILE A 150 -6.69 1.28 16.72
C ILE A 150 -7.16 -0.19 16.76
N PRO A 151 -7.59 -0.75 15.62
CA PRO A 151 -7.75 -2.19 15.49
C PRO A 151 -6.40 -2.93 15.59
N ALA A 152 -6.43 -4.26 15.64
CA ALA A 152 -5.22 -5.09 15.73
C ALA A 152 -4.23 -4.87 14.57
N CYS A 153 -4.74 -4.50 13.39
CA CYS A 153 -3.94 -4.12 12.25
C CYS A 153 -4.44 -2.79 11.68
N VAL A 154 -3.52 -1.86 11.49
CA VAL A 154 -3.78 -0.54 10.92
C VAL A 154 -2.67 -0.20 9.94
N GLN A 155 -2.99 0.53 8.87
CA GLN A 155 -2.03 1.04 7.91
C GLN A 155 -1.83 2.55 8.12
N ASP A 156 -0.60 3.00 7.97
CA ASP A 156 -0.31 4.39 7.64
C ASP A 156 -0.51 4.64 6.14
N VAL A 157 -0.41 5.90 5.72
CA VAL A 157 -0.65 6.31 4.34
C VAL A 157 0.29 5.66 3.32
N VAL A 158 1.51 5.29 3.69
CA VAL A 158 2.47 4.61 2.80
C VAL A 158 2.21 3.10 2.80
N ALA A 159 2.07 2.49 3.98
CA ALA A 159 1.75 1.06 4.11
C ALA A 159 0.43 0.69 3.41
N ALA A 160 -0.54 1.60 3.37
CA ALA A 160 -1.79 1.43 2.63
C ALA A 160 -1.57 1.17 1.13
N PHE A 161 -0.57 1.80 0.49
CA PHE A 161 -0.22 1.52 -0.91
C PHE A 161 0.32 0.10 -1.08
N TYR A 162 1.17 -0.35 -0.15
CA TYR A 162 1.74 -1.70 -0.18
C TYR A 162 0.68 -2.76 0.16
N PHE A 163 -0.28 -2.46 1.03
CA PHE A 163 -1.40 -3.34 1.32
C PHE A 163 -2.21 -3.63 0.05
N VAL A 164 -2.62 -2.57 -0.67
CA VAL A 164 -3.35 -2.71 -1.94
C VAL A 164 -2.51 -3.46 -2.97
N ARG A 165 -1.22 -3.14 -3.07
CA ARG A 165 -0.29 -3.86 -3.95
C ARG A 165 -0.19 -5.34 -3.61
N ASN A 166 -0.41 -5.75 -2.36
CA ASN A 166 -0.39 -7.15 -1.95
C ASN A 166 -1.71 -7.90 -2.27
N GLN A 167 -2.79 -7.22 -2.62
CA GLN A 167 -4.08 -7.85 -2.88
C GLN A 167 -4.18 -8.42 -4.31
N PRO A 168 -4.93 -9.53 -4.52
CA PRO A 168 -5.50 -9.81 -5.83
C PRO A 168 -6.45 -8.67 -6.19
N LEU A 169 -6.40 -8.21 -7.45
CA LEU A 169 -7.19 -7.09 -7.95
C LEU A 169 -8.12 -7.56 -9.04
N GLU A 170 -9.42 -7.33 -8.86
CA GLU A 170 -10.46 -7.67 -9.83
C GLU A 170 -11.46 -6.53 -9.95
N VAL A 171 -11.94 -6.26 -11.16
CA VAL A 171 -12.91 -5.18 -11.39
C VAL A 171 -14.21 -5.45 -10.61
N GLY A 172 -14.69 -4.44 -9.89
CA GLY A 172 -15.85 -4.52 -9.00
C GLY A 172 -15.50 -4.84 -7.55
N GLN A 173 -14.28 -5.29 -7.26
CA GLN A 173 -13.80 -5.57 -5.91
C GLN A 173 -13.70 -4.29 -5.07
N LYS A 174 -14.03 -4.40 -3.79
CA LYS A 174 -13.85 -3.35 -2.79
C LYS A 174 -12.89 -3.84 -1.72
N LEU A 175 -11.78 -3.13 -1.57
CA LEU A 175 -10.77 -3.39 -0.54
C LEU A 175 -11.01 -2.43 0.62
N ALA A 176 -11.29 -2.96 1.80
CA ALA A 176 -11.42 -2.16 3.02
C ALA A 176 -10.12 -2.24 3.84
N LEU A 177 -9.64 -1.10 4.32
CA LEU A 177 -8.45 -1.01 5.15
C LEU A 177 -8.64 0.05 6.23
N SER A 178 -8.09 -0.21 7.42
CA SER A 178 -8.09 0.75 8.52
C SER A 178 -6.84 1.61 8.41
N VAL A 179 -7.01 2.89 8.10
CA VAL A 179 -5.91 3.83 7.92
C VAL A 179 -5.87 4.84 9.06
N ASN A 180 -4.68 5.12 9.58
CA ASN A 180 -4.46 6.13 10.60
C ASN A 180 -3.31 7.07 10.20
N ASP A 181 -3.56 8.38 10.30
CA ASP A 181 -2.60 9.44 9.97
C ASP A 181 -2.23 10.33 11.19
N GLY A 182 -2.50 9.83 12.40
CA GLY A 182 -2.11 10.41 13.69
C GLY A 182 -3.23 11.09 14.48
N SER A 183 -4.39 11.31 13.87
CA SER A 183 -5.53 11.92 14.57
C SER A 183 -6.57 10.90 15.00
N LYS A 184 -7.07 10.11 14.05
CA LYS A 184 -8.03 9.04 14.25
C LYS A 184 -7.88 8.00 13.16
N THR A 185 -8.22 6.76 13.50
CA THR A 185 -8.37 5.69 12.52
C THR A 185 -9.64 5.90 11.69
N ARG A 186 -9.55 5.60 10.39
CA ARG A 186 -10.65 5.65 9.43
C ARG A 186 -10.64 4.39 8.61
N GLU A 187 -11.81 3.83 8.35
CA GLU A 187 -11.95 2.86 7.29
C GLU A 187 -11.89 3.58 5.94
N VAL A 188 -10.99 3.13 5.07
CA VAL A 188 -10.90 3.57 3.70
C VAL A 188 -11.31 2.40 2.82
N THR A 189 -12.20 2.64 1.87
CA THR A 189 -12.54 1.68 0.83
C THR A 189 -11.87 2.09 -0.48
N ALA A 190 -11.10 1.17 -1.07
CA ALA A 190 -10.59 1.28 -2.43
C ALA A 190 -11.39 0.37 -3.37
N GLU A 191 -12.07 0.98 -4.33
CA GLU A 191 -12.86 0.26 -5.33
C GLU A 191 -12.03 0.06 -6.59
N VAL A 192 -11.94 -1.18 -7.07
CA VAL A 192 -11.33 -1.51 -8.37
C VAL A 192 -12.35 -1.25 -9.47
N GLN A 193 -12.18 -0.17 -10.21
CA GLN A 193 -13.23 0.35 -11.09
C GLN A 193 -13.18 -0.18 -12.52
N THR A 194 -11.97 -0.29 -13.07
CA THR A 194 -11.79 -0.70 -14.46
C THR A 194 -10.39 -1.28 -14.67
N ARG A 195 -10.23 -1.99 -15.78
CA ARG A 195 -8.95 -2.47 -16.29
C ARG A 195 -8.68 -1.78 -17.61
N GLU A 196 -7.64 -0.95 -17.65
CA GLU A 196 -7.34 -0.10 -18.81
C GLU A 196 -5.84 0.01 -19.08
N ARG A 197 -5.49 0.39 -20.31
CA ARG A 197 -4.10 0.53 -20.74
C ARG A 197 -3.56 1.88 -20.27
N ILE A 198 -2.40 1.86 -19.62
CA ILE A 198 -1.73 3.06 -19.08
C ILE A 198 -0.35 3.21 -19.70
N GLU A 199 -0.09 4.42 -20.18
CA GLU A 199 1.22 4.84 -20.67
C GLU A 199 2.04 5.49 -19.55
N THR A 200 3.28 5.05 -19.46
CA THR A 200 4.34 5.63 -18.63
C THR A 200 5.66 5.68 -19.43
N PRO A 201 6.70 6.34 -18.93
CA PRO A 201 8.05 6.25 -19.51
C PRO A 201 8.60 4.81 -19.62
N LEU A 202 8.05 3.86 -18.87
CA LEU A 202 8.41 2.43 -18.93
C LEU A 202 7.64 1.65 -20.01
N GLY A 203 6.89 2.35 -20.86
CA GLY A 203 6.04 1.77 -21.90
C GLY A 203 4.57 1.67 -21.49
N SER A 204 3.80 0.99 -22.34
CA SER A 204 2.36 0.81 -22.16
C SER A 204 2.06 -0.52 -21.47
N ARG A 205 1.25 -0.50 -20.41
CA ARG A 205 0.88 -1.70 -19.64
C ARG A 205 -0.61 -1.73 -19.34
N MET A 206 -1.18 -2.93 -19.22
CA MET A 206 -2.51 -3.08 -18.64
C MET A 206 -2.46 -2.81 -17.14
N ALA A 207 -3.48 -2.14 -16.61
CA ALA A 207 -3.54 -1.76 -15.22
C ALA A 207 -4.97 -1.74 -14.69
N PHE A 208 -5.13 -2.03 -13.40
CA PHE A 208 -6.37 -1.80 -12.66
C PHE A 208 -6.39 -0.39 -12.12
N ARG A 209 -7.46 0.35 -12.41
CA ARG A 209 -7.72 1.65 -11.81
C ARG A 209 -8.53 1.49 -10.53
N LEU A 210 -8.00 2.01 -9.44
CA LEU A 210 -8.65 2.05 -8.14
C LEU A 210 -9.02 3.47 -7.75
N GLU A 211 -10.15 3.61 -7.07
CA GLU A 211 -10.55 4.85 -6.41
C GLU A 211 -10.65 4.65 -4.90
N PRO A 212 -9.61 5.02 -4.14
CA PRO A 212 -9.68 5.05 -2.68
C PRO A 212 -10.47 6.27 -2.19
N LYS A 213 -11.48 6.03 -1.36
CA LYS A 213 -12.35 7.06 -0.76
C LYS A 213 -11.66 7.74 0.43
N VAL A 214 -10.60 8.50 0.15
CA VAL A 214 -9.78 9.17 1.19
C VAL A 214 -10.22 10.61 1.50
N PHE A 215 -10.86 11.29 0.56
CA PHE A 215 -11.38 12.65 0.75
C PHE A 215 -12.72 12.61 1.50
N GLY A 216 -12.89 13.48 2.49
CA GLY A 216 -13.99 13.42 3.46
C GLY A 216 -13.73 12.44 4.62
N ALA A 217 -12.87 11.44 4.45
CA ALA A 217 -12.50 10.47 5.48
C ALA A 217 -11.17 10.84 6.17
N LEU A 218 -10.05 10.72 5.45
CA LEU A 218 -8.70 11.07 5.90
C LEU A 218 -8.38 12.54 5.64
N TYR A 219 -8.67 13.02 4.43
CA TYR A 219 -8.46 14.41 4.05
C TYR A 219 -9.77 15.19 4.19
N LYS A 220 -9.79 16.22 5.04
CA LYS A 220 -11.00 17.06 5.25
C LYS A 220 -11.43 17.84 4.01
N ARG A 221 -10.53 18.02 3.04
CA ARG A 221 -10.82 18.75 1.79
C ARG A 221 -11.59 17.86 0.83
N LYS A 222 -12.39 18.47 -0.05
CA LYS A 222 -13.00 17.76 -1.18
C LYS A 222 -11.93 17.45 -2.23
N GLY A 223 -12.07 16.29 -2.85
CA GLY A 223 -11.19 15.84 -3.92
C GLY A 223 -11.51 14.42 -4.35
N ARG A 224 -10.75 13.91 -5.31
CA ARG A 224 -10.83 12.54 -5.79
C ARG A 224 -9.43 12.02 -6.09
N MET A 225 -9.14 10.77 -5.72
CA MET A 225 -7.85 10.12 -5.98
C MET A 225 -8.09 8.88 -6.84
N LEU A 226 -7.26 8.71 -7.86
CA LEU A 226 -7.22 7.52 -8.70
C LEU A 226 -5.80 6.96 -8.66
N VAL A 227 -5.68 5.65 -8.53
CA VAL A 227 -4.40 4.95 -8.53
C VAL A 227 -4.46 3.80 -9.52
N TRP A 228 -3.42 3.63 -10.33
CA TRP A 228 -3.34 2.55 -11.30
C TRP A 228 -2.24 1.58 -10.90
N PHE A 229 -2.58 0.32 -10.70
CA PHE A 229 -1.62 -0.76 -10.44
C PHE A 229 -1.51 -1.65 -11.69
N SER A 230 -0.30 -2.03 -12.09
CA SER A 230 -0.10 -2.92 -13.24
C SER A 230 -0.81 -4.25 -13.04
N ASP A 231 -1.36 -4.78 -14.13
CA ASP A 231 -1.94 -6.12 -14.21
C ASP A 231 -0.85 -7.12 -14.59
N ASP A 232 0.14 -7.25 -13.72
CA ASP A 232 1.22 -8.21 -13.79
C ASP A 232 1.63 -8.65 -12.38
N GLY A 233 2.54 -9.63 -12.27
CA GLY A 233 2.95 -10.17 -10.97
C GLY A 233 3.59 -9.15 -10.03
N GLN A 234 4.12 -8.03 -10.55
CA GLN A 234 4.77 -7.00 -9.73
C GLN A 234 3.76 -5.99 -9.15
N ARG A 235 2.59 -5.85 -9.77
CA ARG A 235 1.52 -4.91 -9.37
C ARG A 235 2.07 -3.51 -9.07
N LEU A 236 2.94 -3.00 -9.94
CA LEU A 236 3.57 -1.69 -9.79
C LEU A 236 2.52 -0.58 -9.79
N PRO A 237 2.57 0.39 -8.88
CA PRO A 237 1.73 1.58 -8.94
C PRO A 237 2.24 2.47 -10.10
N LEU A 238 1.61 2.36 -11.27
CA LEU A 238 2.05 3.03 -12.49
C LEU A 238 1.73 4.53 -12.50
N LYS A 239 0.60 4.92 -11.89
CA LYS A 239 0.11 6.29 -11.92
C LYS A 239 -0.73 6.59 -10.69
N ILE A 240 -0.62 7.81 -10.18
CA ILE A 240 -1.46 8.36 -9.11
C ILE A 240 -1.97 9.70 -9.58
N LYS A 241 -3.28 9.93 -9.52
CA LYS A 241 -3.91 11.21 -9.91
C LYS A 241 -4.83 11.70 -8.79
N ALA A 242 -4.46 12.81 -8.17
CA ALA A 242 -5.30 13.52 -7.21
C ALA A 242 -5.92 14.75 -7.87
N MET A 243 -7.25 14.83 -7.88
CA MET A 243 -8.03 15.96 -8.36
C MET A 243 -8.54 16.74 -7.15
N ILE A 244 -8.02 17.95 -6.96
CA ILE A 244 -8.33 18.84 -5.83
C ILE A 244 -8.76 20.21 -6.34
N SER A 245 -9.19 21.09 -5.44
CA SER A 245 -9.73 22.42 -5.80
C SER A 245 -8.77 23.30 -6.61
N VAL A 246 -7.46 23.07 -6.48
CA VAL A 246 -6.41 23.84 -7.17
C VAL A 246 -5.90 23.13 -8.44
N GLY A 247 -6.57 22.09 -8.92
CA GLY A 247 -6.21 21.35 -10.13
C GLY A 247 -5.83 19.90 -9.87
N ALA A 248 -5.26 19.25 -10.87
CA ALA A 248 -4.89 17.84 -10.80
C ALA A 248 -3.38 17.67 -10.55
N VAL A 249 -3.00 16.93 -9.53
CA VAL A 249 -1.62 16.48 -9.31
C VAL A 249 -1.51 15.04 -9.78
N THR A 250 -0.61 14.77 -10.72
CA THR A 250 -0.42 13.42 -11.30
C THR A 250 1.03 12.99 -11.13
N GLY A 251 1.25 11.89 -10.40
CA GLY A 251 2.51 11.17 -10.36
C GLY A 251 2.49 10.03 -11.37
N THR A 252 3.47 9.96 -12.27
CA THR A 252 3.62 8.85 -13.23
C THR A 252 4.94 8.13 -12.97
N LEU A 253 4.89 6.81 -12.84
CA LEU A 253 6.05 5.97 -12.58
C LEU A 253 7.05 6.11 -13.73
N LYS A 254 8.22 6.65 -13.42
CA LYS A 254 9.29 6.98 -14.35
C LYS A 254 10.32 5.86 -14.43
N SER A 255 10.70 5.30 -13.29
CA SER A 255 11.67 4.20 -13.21
C SER A 255 11.42 3.29 -12.02
N VAL A 256 11.80 2.02 -12.19
CA VAL A 256 11.93 1.03 -11.12
C VAL A 256 13.36 0.54 -11.14
N THR A 257 14.05 0.60 -10.01
CA THR A 257 15.41 0.07 -9.87
C THR A 257 15.47 -0.89 -8.70
N TRP A 258 16.34 -1.89 -8.81
CA TRP A 258 16.59 -2.88 -7.77
C TRP A 258 18.05 -2.81 -7.37
N ASP A 259 18.32 -2.49 -6.11
CA ASP A 259 19.67 -2.58 -5.56
C ASP A 259 19.92 -4.01 -5.08
N ALA A 260 20.69 -4.77 -5.85
CA ALA A 260 21.06 -6.14 -5.54
C ALA A 260 21.84 -6.28 -4.22
N ALA A 261 22.53 -5.23 -3.76
CA ALA A 261 23.23 -5.25 -2.47
C ALA A 261 22.26 -5.17 -1.26
N LEU A 262 21.01 -4.76 -1.50
CA LEU A 262 19.95 -4.69 -0.51
C LEU A 262 18.88 -5.78 -0.69
N ALA A 263 19.01 -6.62 -1.73
CA ALA A 263 18.08 -7.68 -2.09
C ALA A 263 18.39 -9.00 -1.35
N HIS A 264 17.37 -9.82 -1.10
CA HIS A 264 17.55 -11.22 -0.68
C HIS A 264 18.04 -12.06 -1.88
N PRO A 265 18.91 -13.07 -1.66
CA PRO A 265 19.46 -13.94 -2.73
C PRO A 265 18.44 -14.80 -3.51
N SER A 266 17.14 -14.63 -3.29
CA SER A 266 16.08 -15.40 -3.93
C SER A 266 15.22 -14.60 -4.93
N ASN A 267 15.55 -13.34 -5.25
CA ASN A 267 14.86 -12.59 -6.30
C ASN A 267 15.81 -12.32 -7.49
N PRO A 268 15.45 -12.73 -8.72
CA PRO A 268 16.25 -12.49 -9.92
C PRO A 268 16.30 -11.02 -10.34
#